data_AF-A0A1Q7JE37-F1
#
_entry.id   AF-A0A1Q7JE37-F1
#
_cell.length_a   1.000
_cell.length_b   1.000
_cell.length_c   1.000
_cell.angle_alpha   90.00
_cell.angle_beta   90.00
_cell.angle_gamma   90.00
#
_symmetry.space_group_name_H-M   'P 1'
#
loop_
_entity.id
_entity.type
_entity.pdbx_description
1 polymer ?
#
loop_
_entity_poly.entity_id
_entity_poly.type
_entity_poly.pdbx_seq_one_letter_code
_entity_poly.pdbx_strand_id
1 'polypeptide(L)'
;MLFVRIALGLVLAYVALVVLAWLFQERLAFPAPRALVPDPRRVGVANGEKIELVMNDGTRLVGWYLRAVEGGEGRGKAVEDGSPRTSPHRPSPPSPALLWFYGNGENIATIWPILREFQPPEAALLVADYPGYGGSDGRASEAGMYAAADAAYAPPAASSCTAARSAARRPRTLRRAIRSPV
;
A
#
# COMPACT_ATOMS: atom_id res chain seq x y z
N MET A 1 -60.79 -16.94 1.89
CA MET A 1 -60.01 -16.63 3.11
C MET A 1 -58.64 -17.32 3.16
N LEU A 2 -58.52 -18.59 2.79
CA LEU A 2 -57.22 -19.31 2.76
C LEU A 2 -56.18 -18.65 1.82
N PHE A 3 -56.56 -18.34 0.57
CA PHE A 3 -55.67 -17.70 -0.40
C PHE A 3 -55.10 -16.36 0.10
N VAL A 4 -55.93 -15.53 0.75
CA VAL A 4 -55.51 -14.25 1.33
C VAL A 4 -54.47 -14.45 2.44
N ARG A 5 -54.66 -15.46 3.29
CA ARG A 5 -53.70 -15.80 4.35
C ARG A 5 -52.37 -16.30 3.79
N ILE A 6 -52.41 -17.14 2.75
CA ILE A 6 -51.20 -17.63 2.07
C ILE A 6 -50.46 -16.47 1.42
N ALA A 7 -51.15 -15.63 0.65
CA ALA A 7 -50.56 -14.45 0.01
C ALA A 7 -49.93 -13.49 1.04
N LEU A 8 -50.63 -13.21 2.14
CA LEU A 8 -50.10 -12.37 3.22
C LEU A 8 -48.85 -13.01 3.85
N GLY A 9 -48.86 -14.33 4.10
CA GLY A 9 -47.70 -15.04 4.64
C GLY A 9 -46.48 -14.96 3.71
N LEU A 10 -46.67 -15.11 2.40
CA LEU A 10 -45.59 -14.98 1.41
C LEU A 10 -45.02 -13.57 1.36
N VAL A 11 -45.88 -12.53 1.41
CA VAL A 11 -45.43 -11.14 1.46
C VAL A 11 -44.62 -10.89 2.73
N LEU A 12 -45.11 -11.33 3.89
CA LEU A 12 -44.37 -11.17 5.16
C LEU A 12 -43.03 -11.91 5.14
N ALA A 13 -42.99 -13.13 4.61
CA ALA A 13 -41.76 -13.90 4.46
C ALA A 13 -40.75 -13.20 3.53
N TYR A 14 -41.23 -12.67 2.40
CA TYR A 14 -40.38 -11.92 1.47
C TYR A 14 -39.83 -10.62 2.10
N VAL A 15 -40.68 -9.85 2.78
CA VAL A 15 -40.26 -8.64 3.49
C VAL A 15 -39.22 -8.98 4.56
N ALA A 16 -39.45 -10.04 5.35
CA ALA A 16 -38.49 -10.50 6.35
C ALA A 16 -37.14 -10.88 5.72
N LEU A 17 -37.16 -11.58 4.58
CA LEU A 17 -35.95 -11.93 3.83
C LEU A 17 -35.20 -10.68 3.35
N VAL A 18 -35.90 -9.69 2.79
CA VAL A 18 -35.29 -8.43 2.32
C VAL A 18 -34.70 -7.62 3.48
N VAL A 19 -35.41 -7.54 4.61
CA VAL A 19 -34.91 -6.88 5.82
C VAL A 19 -33.67 -7.59 6.33
N LEU A 20 -33.66 -8.93 6.36
CA LEU A 20 -32.49 -9.70 6.75
C LEU A 20 -31.32 -9.45 5.80
N ALA A 21 -31.54 -9.52 4.49
CA ALA A 21 -30.50 -9.24 3.49
C ALA A 21 -29.95 -7.82 3.62
N TRP A 22 -30.80 -6.82 3.87
CA TRP A 22 -30.41 -5.43 4.08
C TRP A 22 -29.58 -5.24 5.36
N LEU A 23 -29.96 -5.89 6.47
CA LEU A 23 -29.22 -5.84 7.73
C LEU A 23 -27.84 -6.52 7.63
N PHE A 24 -27.72 -7.56 6.81
CA PHE A 24 -26.48 -8.32 6.62
C PHE A 24 -25.74 -7.97 5.32
N GLN A 25 -26.17 -6.92 4.60
CA GLN A 25 -25.67 -6.61 3.25
C GLN A 25 -24.15 -6.43 3.22
N GLU A 26 -23.55 -5.77 4.22
CA GLU A 26 -22.11 -5.54 4.26
C GLU A 26 -21.33 -6.84 4.43
N ARG A 27 -21.82 -7.77 5.26
CA ARG A 27 -21.18 -9.08 5.43
C ARG A 27 -21.37 -9.99 4.22
N LEU A 28 -22.49 -9.85 3.51
CA LEU A 28 -22.77 -10.60 2.29
C LEU A 28 -21.94 -10.07 1.11
N ALA A 29 -21.81 -8.75 1.00
CA ALA A 29 -21.04 -8.09 -0.04
C ALA A 29 -19.53 -8.21 0.21
N PHE A 30 -19.10 -8.13 1.47
CA PHE A 30 -17.69 -8.11 1.87
C PHE A 30 -17.37 -9.24 2.87
N PRO A 31 -16.95 -10.42 2.38
CA PRO A 31 -16.62 -11.56 3.24
C PRO A 31 -15.43 -11.32 4.19
N ALA A 32 -14.55 -10.37 3.84
CA ALA A 32 -13.41 -9.94 4.65
C ALA A 32 -12.51 -11.07 5.20
N PRO A 33 -11.95 -11.94 4.34
CA PRO A 33 -11.11 -13.04 4.79
C PRO A 33 -9.85 -12.52 5.46
N ARG A 34 -9.59 -13.02 6.68
CA ARG A 34 -8.45 -12.66 7.52
C ARG A 34 -7.24 -13.52 7.20
N ALA A 35 -6.07 -12.89 7.14
CA ALA A 35 -4.78 -13.55 6.93
C ALA A 35 -3.64 -12.65 7.37
N LEU A 36 -2.50 -13.22 7.79
CA LEU A 36 -1.32 -12.40 8.04
C LEU A 36 -0.67 -12.01 6.72
N VAL A 37 -0.41 -10.71 6.56
CA VAL A 37 0.36 -10.19 5.41
C VAL A 37 1.81 -10.69 5.50
N PRO A 38 2.28 -11.48 4.51
CA PRO A 38 3.66 -11.96 4.49
C PRO A 38 4.64 -10.80 4.35
N ASP A 39 5.88 -11.00 4.80
CA ASP A 39 6.96 -10.04 4.56
C ASP A 39 7.45 -10.19 3.10
N PRO A 40 7.38 -9.12 2.27
CA PRO A 40 7.76 -9.19 0.85
C PRO A 40 9.14 -9.80 0.62
N ARG A 41 10.10 -9.48 1.50
CA ARG A 41 11.49 -9.94 1.36
C ARG A 41 11.64 -11.44 1.60
N ARG A 42 10.78 -12.02 2.44
CA ARG A 42 10.80 -13.47 2.73
C ARG A 42 10.21 -14.30 1.60
N VAL A 43 9.39 -13.69 0.74
CA VAL A 43 8.73 -14.35 -0.39
C VAL A 43 9.33 -13.97 -1.74
N GLY A 44 10.57 -13.47 -1.74
CA GLY A 44 11.36 -13.22 -2.96
C GLY A 44 11.14 -11.86 -3.61
N VAL A 45 10.46 -10.91 -2.96
CA VAL A 45 10.24 -9.55 -3.47
C VAL A 45 11.22 -8.59 -2.80
N ALA A 46 12.42 -8.47 -3.36
CA ALA A 46 13.53 -7.71 -2.75
C ALA A 46 13.29 -6.19 -2.72
N ASN A 47 12.55 -5.66 -3.68
CA ASN A 47 12.17 -4.25 -3.79
C ASN A 47 10.92 -3.88 -2.97
N GLY A 48 10.34 -4.85 -2.25
CA GLY A 48 9.15 -4.66 -1.43
C GLY A 48 9.41 -4.31 0.02
N GLU A 49 8.51 -3.52 0.60
CA GLU A 49 8.41 -3.26 2.02
C GLU A 49 6.96 -3.33 2.50
N LYS A 50 6.78 -3.85 3.72
CA LYS A 50 5.49 -3.83 4.38
C LYS A 50 5.26 -2.43 4.94
N ILE A 51 4.09 -1.87 4.66
CA ILE A 51 3.69 -0.54 5.13
C ILE A 51 2.45 -0.64 6.01
N GLU A 52 2.25 0.37 6.84
CA GLU A 52 1.01 0.61 7.56
C GLU A 52 0.48 1.99 7.20
N LEU A 53 -0.77 2.05 6.77
CA LEU A 53 -1.52 3.27 6.49
C LEU A 53 -2.52 3.48 7.62
N VAL A 54 -2.70 4.72 8.05
CA VAL A 54 -3.70 5.05 9.08
C VAL A 54 -4.78 5.88 8.43
N MET A 55 -6.01 5.38 8.46
CA MET A 55 -7.19 6.10 8.01
C MET A 55 -7.53 7.27 8.94
N ASN A 56 -8.38 8.20 8.49
CA ASN A 56 -8.79 9.38 9.27
C ASN A 56 -9.49 9.02 10.58
N ASP A 57 -10.13 7.85 10.65
CA ASP A 57 -10.79 7.32 11.85
C ASP A 57 -9.85 6.56 12.79
N GLY A 58 -8.55 6.47 12.46
CA GLY A 58 -7.54 5.73 13.21
C GLY A 58 -7.42 4.25 12.84
N THR A 59 -8.22 3.73 11.91
CA THR A 59 -8.12 2.35 11.44
C THR A 59 -6.77 2.13 10.74
N ARG A 60 -6.03 1.10 11.17
CA ARG A 60 -4.75 0.73 10.57
C ARG A 60 -4.96 -0.26 9.42
N LEU A 61 -4.46 0.11 8.25
CA LEU A 61 -4.40 -0.75 7.08
C LEU A 61 -2.98 -1.24 6.88
N VAL A 62 -2.84 -2.51 6.54
CA VAL A 62 -1.56 -3.14 6.29
C VAL A 62 -1.41 -3.37 4.79
N GLY A 63 -0.24 -3.05 4.25
CA GLY A 63 -0.02 -3.12 2.81
C GLY A 63 1.40 -3.48 2.43
N TRP A 64 1.60 -3.60 1.12
CA TRP A 64 2.90 -3.70 0.48
C TRP A 64 3.15 -2.46 -0.38
N TYR A 65 4.37 -1.95 -0.30
CA TYR A 65 4.90 -0.96 -1.22
C TYR A 65 6.12 -1.57 -1.93
N LEU A 66 6.05 -1.69 -3.25
CA LEU A 66 7.17 -2.14 -4.08
C LEU A 66 7.77 -0.92 -4.77
N ARG A 67 9.07 -0.71 -4.58
CA ARG A 67 9.79 0.35 -5.29
C ARG A 67 9.86 0.04 -6.78
N ALA A 68 9.79 1.09 -7.59
CA ALA A 68 10.06 1.02 -9.02
C ALA A 68 11.42 0.36 -9.26
N VAL A 69 11.43 -0.71 -10.04
CA VAL A 69 12.65 -1.29 -10.58
C VAL A 69 12.93 -0.55 -11.87
N GLU A 70 14.07 0.13 -11.97
CA GLU A 70 14.51 0.74 -13.22
C GLU A 70 14.59 -0.37 -14.27
N GLY A 71 13.80 -0.23 -15.34
CA GLY A 71 13.87 -1.12 -16.48
C GLY A 71 15.30 -1.10 -16.99
N GLY A 72 15.96 -2.26 -17.02
CA GLY A 72 17.31 -2.41 -17.53
C GLY A 72 17.36 -2.24 -19.04
N GLU A 73 17.05 -1.07 -19.57
CA GLU A 73 17.25 -0.73 -20.99
C GLU A 73 17.38 0.78 -21.19
N GLY A 74 18.32 1.35 -20.43
CA GLY A 74 18.70 2.74 -20.51
C GLY A 74 20.11 2.96 -20.00
N ARG A 75 21.03 2.01 -20.26
CA ARG A 75 22.47 2.25 -20.14
C ARG A 75 22.79 3.34 -21.15
N GLY A 76 22.63 4.61 -20.72
CA GLY A 76 23.29 5.72 -21.37
C GLY A 76 24.71 5.24 -21.61
N LYS A 77 25.09 5.15 -22.89
CA LYS A 77 26.46 4.81 -23.28
C LYS A 77 27.35 5.69 -22.42
N ALA A 78 28.05 5.08 -21.46
CA ALA A 78 29.19 5.69 -20.85
C ALA A 78 30.16 5.88 -22.00
N VAL A 79 30.09 7.06 -22.61
CA VAL A 79 31.19 7.57 -23.41
C VAL A 79 32.32 7.68 -22.41
N GLU A 80 33.27 6.77 -22.56
CA GLU A 80 34.43 6.57 -21.73
C GLU A 80 35.38 7.74 -21.98
N ASP A 81 35.04 8.92 -21.45
CA ASP A 81 35.94 10.05 -21.39
C ASP A 81 36.25 10.28 -19.92
N GLY A 82 37.47 9.92 -19.53
CA GLY A 82 37.95 9.68 -18.17
C GLY A 82 38.03 10.91 -17.26
N SER A 83 36.94 11.68 -17.17
CA SER A 83 36.82 12.81 -16.26
C SER A 83 35.92 12.43 -15.06
N PRO A 84 36.34 12.66 -13.81
CA PRO A 84 35.50 12.43 -12.64
C PRO A 84 34.38 13.48 -12.60
N ARG A 85 33.25 13.20 -13.28
CA ARG A 85 32.04 14.00 -13.14
C ARG A 85 31.36 13.63 -11.84
N THR A 86 31.68 14.37 -10.80
CA THR A 86 30.77 14.59 -9.66
C THR A 86 29.56 15.36 -10.17
N SER A 87 28.68 14.70 -10.92
CA SER A 87 27.37 15.26 -11.24
C SER A 87 26.60 15.38 -9.91
N PRO A 88 26.10 16.56 -9.53
CA PRO A 88 25.23 16.69 -8.38
C PRO A 88 24.04 15.76 -8.58
N HIS A 89 23.72 14.98 -7.55
CA HIS A 89 22.61 14.03 -7.51
C HIS A 89 21.32 14.79 -7.87
N ARG A 90 20.94 14.76 -9.16
CA ARG A 90 19.66 15.30 -9.59
C ARG A 90 18.61 14.41 -8.94
N PRO A 91 17.63 14.95 -8.19
CA PRO A 91 16.56 14.12 -7.65
C PRO A 91 15.92 13.40 -8.84
N SER A 92 15.89 12.08 -8.79
CA SER A 92 15.18 11.29 -9.78
C SER A 92 13.75 11.83 -9.88
N PRO A 93 13.20 12.03 -11.09
CA PRO A 93 11.80 12.42 -11.21
C PRO A 93 10.94 11.40 -10.44
N PRO A 94 9.83 11.84 -9.84
CA PRO A 94 8.95 10.92 -9.12
C PRO A 94 8.56 9.78 -10.05
N SER A 95 8.88 8.54 -9.67
CA SER A 95 8.47 7.36 -10.42
C SER A 95 6.94 7.34 -10.51
N PRO A 96 6.34 6.97 -11.66
CA PRO A 96 4.92 6.67 -11.71
C PRO A 96 4.55 5.63 -10.63
N ALA A 97 3.31 5.65 -10.17
CA ALA A 97 2.84 4.72 -9.15
C ALA A 97 1.52 4.07 -9.58
N LEU A 98 1.40 2.76 -9.35
CA LEU A 98 0.19 1.98 -9.48
C LEU A 98 -0.37 1.69 -8.09
N LEU A 99 -1.57 2.17 -7.82
CA LEU A 99 -2.36 1.77 -6.65
C LEU A 99 -3.28 0.62 -7.07
N TRP A 100 -3.06 -0.56 -6.50
CA TRP A 100 -3.80 -1.78 -6.83
C TRP A 100 -4.89 -2.05 -5.80
N PHE A 101 -6.13 -2.12 -6.27
CA PHE A 101 -7.30 -2.59 -5.53
C PHE A 101 -7.71 -3.98 -6.03
N TYR A 102 -7.58 -4.99 -5.18
CA TYR A 102 -7.88 -6.39 -5.52
C TYR A 102 -9.39 -6.71 -5.36
N GLY A 103 -9.80 -7.89 -5.84
CA GLY A 103 -11.21 -8.29 -5.92
C GLY A 103 -11.84 -8.74 -4.61
N ASN A 104 -13.13 -9.06 -4.68
CA ASN A 104 -13.88 -9.49 -3.51
C ASN A 104 -13.40 -10.87 -3.02
N GLY A 105 -13.21 -11.02 -1.70
CA GLY A 105 -12.78 -12.27 -1.09
C GLY A 105 -11.29 -12.58 -1.23
N GLU A 106 -10.48 -11.62 -1.72
CA GLU A 106 -9.02 -11.73 -1.77
C GLU A 106 -8.36 -10.96 -0.62
N ASN A 107 -7.06 -11.12 -0.45
CA ASN A 107 -6.19 -10.30 0.42
C ASN A 107 -4.73 -10.45 -0.04
N ILE A 108 -3.81 -9.64 0.49
CA ILE A 108 -2.40 -9.67 0.10
C ILE A 108 -1.77 -11.06 0.29
N ALA A 109 -2.15 -11.80 1.35
CA ALA A 109 -1.63 -13.15 1.59
C ALA A 109 -2.05 -14.16 0.51
N THR A 110 -3.15 -13.90 -0.21
CA THR A 110 -3.59 -14.72 -1.36
C THR A 110 -2.97 -14.24 -2.67
N ILE A 111 -2.88 -12.92 -2.90
CA ILE A 111 -2.47 -12.37 -4.20
C ILE A 111 -0.96 -12.09 -4.32
N TRP A 112 -0.17 -12.24 -3.25
CA TRP A 112 1.27 -11.96 -3.32
C TRP A 112 2.04 -12.67 -4.45
N PRO A 113 1.70 -13.90 -4.90
CA PRO A 113 2.39 -14.50 -6.05
C PRO A 113 2.20 -13.66 -7.32
N ILE A 114 1.01 -13.08 -7.51
CA ILE A 114 0.68 -12.18 -8.62
C ILE A 114 1.44 -10.87 -8.47
N LEU A 115 1.48 -10.28 -7.28
CA LEU A 115 2.24 -9.04 -7.01
C LEU A 115 3.75 -9.21 -7.22
N ARG A 116 4.27 -10.43 -7.00
CA ARG A 116 5.67 -10.78 -7.26
C ARG A 116 5.95 -10.86 -8.76
N GLU A 117 5.05 -11.47 -9.52
CA GLU A 117 5.22 -11.72 -10.96
C GLU A 117 4.90 -10.49 -11.82
N PHE A 118 3.91 -9.70 -11.40
CA PHE A 118 3.52 -8.47 -12.06
C PHE A 118 4.05 -7.26 -11.30
N GLN A 119 5.11 -6.65 -11.84
CA GLN A 119 5.59 -5.35 -11.39
C GLN A 119 5.70 -4.44 -12.62
N PRO A 120 4.94 -3.35 -12.69
CA PRO A 120 5.03 -2.42 -13.82
C PRO A 120 6.45 -1.83 -13.90
N PRO A 121 7.09 -1.85 -15.08
CA PRO A 121 8.44 -1.32 -15.23
C PRO A 121 8.45 0.18 -14.88
N GLU A 122 9.50 0.60 -14.17
CA GLU A 122 9.70 2.01 -13.76
C GLU A 122 8.61 2.61 -12.88
N ALA A 123 7.62 1.83 -12.43
CA ALA A 123 6.55 2.30 -11.55
C ALA A 123 6.57 1.62 -10.18
N ALA A 124 6.29 2.40 -9.13
CA ALA A 124 6.06 1.85 -7.81
C ALA A 124 4.69 1.15 -7.75
N LEU A 125 4.57 0.11 -6.94
CA LEU A 125 3.30 -0.58 -6.71
C LEU A 125 2.90 -0.43 -5.25
N LEU A 126 1.68 0.04 -5.01
CA LEU A 126 1.07 0.13 -3.70
C LEU A 126 -0.18 -0.76 -3.67
N VAL A 127 -0.27 -1.62 -2.67
CA VAL A 127 -1.47 -2.43 -2.39
C VAL A 127 -1.67 -2.49 -0.88
N ALA A 128 -2.91 -2.34 -0.44
CA ALA A 128 -3.27 -2.39 0.98
C ALA A 128 -4.47 -3.33 1.18
N ASP A 129 -4.45 -4.09 2.27
CA ASP A 129 -5.62 -4.84 2.69
C ASP A 129 -6.70 -3.86 3.16
N TYR A 130 -7.93 -4.04 2.68
CA TYR A 130 -9.07 -3.24 3.07
C TYR A 130 -9.40 -3.32 4.58
N PRO A 131 -10.19 -2.39 5.15
CA PRO A 131 -10.69 -2.51 6.51
C PRO A 131 -11.37 -3.86 6.76
N GLY A 132 -10.93 -4.57 7.79
CA GLY A 132 -11.40 -5.91 8.14
C GLY A 132 -10.86 -7.06 7.28
N TYR A 133 -10.16 -6.79 6.18
CA TYR A 133 -9.53 -7.80 5.32
C TYR A 133 -8.10 -8.09 5.76
N GLY A 134 -7.65 -9.32 5.48
CA GLY A 134 -6.26 -9.74 5.66
C GLY A 134 -5.72 -9.35 7.03
N GLY A 135 -4.67 -8.55 7.04
CA GLY A 135 -4.00 -8.07 8.25
C GLY A 135 -4.48 -6.72 8.78
N SER A 136 -5.43 -6.06 8.11
CA SER A 136 -5.91 -4.72 8.46
C SER A 136 -6.93 -4.74 9.60
N ASP A 137 -6.96 -3.67 10.39
CA ASP A 137 -7.94 -3.48 11.46
C ASP A 137 -9.33 -3.08 10.91
N GLY A 138 -10.29 -2.83 11.80
CA GLY A 138 -11.61 -2.32 11.43
C GLY A 138 -12.60 -3.38 10.92
N ARG A 139 -13.62 -2.92 10.19
CA ARG A 139 -14.69 -3.75 9.61
C ARG A 139 -14.94 -3.35 8.16
N ALA A 140 -15.28 -4.35 7.35
CA ALA A 140 -15.63 -4.13 5.97
C ALA A 140 -17.01 -3.47 5.85
N SER A 141 -17.04 -2.33 5.16
CA SER A 141 -18.23 -1.56 4.79
C SER A 141 -17.89 -0.79 3.51
N GLU A 142 -18.90 -0.43 2.73
CA GLU A 142 -18.69 0.34 1.50
C GLU A 142 -17.98 1.69 1.78
N ALA A 143 -18.46 2.42 2.78
CA ALA A 143 -17.83 3.68 3.21
C ALA A 143 -16.38 3.47 3.68
N GLY A 144 -16.09 2.37 4.38
CA GLY A 144 -14.73 2.00 4.78
C GLY A 144 -13.80 1.72 3.61
N MET A 145 -14.30 1.07 2.55
CA MET A 145 -13.51 0.82 1.32
C MET A 145 -13.11 2.13 0.65
N TYR A 146 -14.05 3.06 0.51
CA TYR A 146 -13.77 4.38 -0.07
C TYR A 146 -12.77 5.18 0.77
N ALA A 147 -12.96 5.23 2.10
CA ALA A 147 -12.05 5.93 2.99
C ALA A 147 -10.64 5.31 3.00
N ALA A 148 -10.54 3.98 2.84
CA ALA A 148 -9.26 3.29 2.67
C ALA A 148 -8.58 3.63 1.35
N ALA A 149 -9.34 3.71 0.25
CA ALA A 149 -8.84 4.13 -1.05
C ALA A 149 -8.31 5.58 -0.99
N ASP A 150 -9.04 6.48 -0.35
CA ASP A 150 -8.60 7.86 -0.15
C ASP A 150 -7.31 7.94 0.69
N ALA A 151 -7.21 7.15 1.77
CA ALA A 151 -6.01 7.10 2.60
C ALA A 151 -4.79 6.53 1.85
N ALA A 152 -4.99 5.56 0.97
CA ALA A 152 -3.92 4.99 0.15
C ALA A 152 -3.51 5.90 -1.03
N TYR A 153 -4.46 6.68 -1.56
CA TYR A 153 -4.20 7.63 -2.64
C TYR A 153 -3.58 8.94 -2.14
N ALA A 154 -3.83 9.31 -0.88
CA ALA A 154 -3.32 10.54 -0.32
C ALA A 154 -1.78 10.60 -0.43
N PRO A 155 -1.22 11.74 -0.86
CA PRO A 155 0.22 11.91 -0.88
C PRO A 155 0.76 11.71 0.54
N PRO A 156 1.91 11.04 0.72
CA PRO A 156 2.49 10.89 2.05
C PRO A 156 2.63 12.27 2.66
N ALA A 157 1.93 12.52 3.77
CA ALA A 157 2.01 13.78 4.47
C ALA A 157 3.49 14.08 4.70
N ALA A 158 3.92 15.30 4.38
CA ALA A 158 5.31 15.78 4.38
C ALA A 158 6.08 15.60 5.71
N SER A 159 5.46 14.97 6.71
CA SER A 159 5.92 14.73 8.07
C SER A 159 7.08 13.75 8.18
N SER A 160 7.35 12.90 7.18
CA SER A 160 8.51 11.98 7.20
C SER A 160 9.77 12.56 6.54
N CYS A 161 9.70 13.73 5.89
CA CYS A 161 10.83 14.31 5.15
C CYS A 161 11.76 15.20 6.00
N THR A 162 11.40 15.51 7.24
CA THR A 162 12.16 16.47 8.07
C THR A 162 13.41 15.87 8.73
N ALA A 163 13.50 14.54 8.89
CA ALA A 163 14.64 13.92 9.55
C ALA A 163 15.94 13.93 8.72
N ALA A 164 15.84 13.96 7.39
CA ALA A 164 17.01 13.94 6.50
C ALA A 164 17.69 15.31 6.33
N ARG A 165 17.00 16.42 6.67
CA ARG A 165 17.53 17.78 6.48
C ARG A 165 18.42 18.26 7.63
N SER A 166 18.39 17.60 8.79
CA SER A 166 19.18 17.99 9.97
C SER A 166 20.61 17.42 9.95
N ALA A 167 20.84 16.26 9.32
CA ALA A 167 22.16 15.61 9.28
C ALA A 167 23.17 16.29 8.33
N ALA A 168 22.71 17.13 7.39
CA ALA A 168 23.57 17.78 6.40
C ALA A 168 24.27 19.06 6.90
N ARG A 169 24.07 19.46 8.16
CA ARG A 169 24.62 20.69 8.74
C ARG A 169 25.57 20.44 9.92
N ARG A 170 26.50 19.47 9.78
CA ARG A 170 27.70 19.44 10.64
C ARG A 170 28.89 20.03 9.88
N PRO A 171 29.41 21.21 10.28
CA PRO A 171 30.61 21.76 9.67
C PRO A 171 31.82 20.87 9.97
N ARG A 172 32.44 20.35 8.90
CA ARG A 172 33.77 19.72 8.93
C ARG A 172 34.82 20.80 9.19
N THR A 173 35.22 20.96 10.44
CA THR A 173 36.48 21.62 10.87
C THR A 173 36.93 20.84 12.12
N LEU A 174 38.17 20.42 12.35
CA LEU A 174 39.46 20.63 11.73
C LEU A 174 40.33 19.45 12.25
N ARG A 175 40.87 18.58 11.38
CA ARG A 175 41.88 17.58 11.77
C ARG A 175 43.24 18.16 11.37
N ARG A 176 43.96 18.76 12.32
CA ARG A 176 45.35 19.19 12.17
C ARG A 176 46.08 18.71 13.43
N ALA A 177 46.65 17.50 13.37
CA ALA A 177 48.09 17.31 13.20
C ALA A 177 48.88 17.99 14.33
N ILE A 178 49.12 17.23 15.41
CA ILE A 178 50.20 17.51 16.36
C ILE A 178 51.27 16.47 16.08
N ARG A 179 52.32 16.90 15.38
CA ARG A 179 53.63 16.25 15.34
C ARG A 179 54.68 17.33 15.53
N SER A 180 55.68 16.97 16.34
CA SER A 180 57.02 17.57 16.50
C SER A 180 57.17 18.61 17.62
N PRO A 181 58.42 19.00 17.99
CA PRO A 181 59.45 18.15 18.62
C PRO A 181 60.14 18.89 19.80
N VAL A 182 60.72 18.18 20.79
CA VAL A 182 61.99 18.49 21.49
C VAL A 182 62.47 17.21 22.15
#